data_AF-W4VNQ9-F1
#
_entry.id   AF-W4VNQ9-F1
#
_cell.length_a   1.000
_cell.length_b   1.000
_cell.length_c   1.000
_cell.angle_alpha   90.00
_cell.angle_beta   90.00
_cell.angle_gamma   90.00
#
_symmetry.space_group_name_H-M   'P 1'
#
loop_
_entity.id
_entity.type
_entity.pdbx_description
1 polymer ?
#
loop_
_entity_poly.entity_id
_entity_poly.type
_entity_poly.pdbx_seq_one_letter_code
_entity_poly.pdbx_strand_id
1 'polypeptide(L)'
;MTTLGKSIGGKQCEYERTGIPYVNWPKRILQNKRLVETMNEIAGKDSESKEEEETKSFVDFRQKYEAKHRAADGHYVRSRAEMLIDNWLYMSGIAHAYERKLPIEEDVYTDFYLPVGRVYIEYWGLEDNPKYQARKQEKLKIYEKYDFNLIQLKDADIQNLDDILPKKLLKFGIQAY
;
A
#
# COMPACT_ATOMS: atom_id res chain seq x y z
N MET A 1 5.22 6.73 17.58
CA MET A 1 3.81 6.81 17.13
C MET A 1 3.73 7.49 15.76
N THR A 2 2.87 7.02 14.84
CA THR A 2 2.74 7.58 13.48
C THR A 2 1.87 8.84 13.43
N THR A 3 1.97 9.62 12.36
CA THR A 3 1.13 10.81 12.08
C THR A 3 -0.35 10.44 12.04
N LEU A 4 -0.69 9.37 11.31
CA LEU A 4 -2.05 8.80 11.29
C LEU A 4 -2.52 8.38 12.69
N GLY A 5 -1.67 7.72 13.49
CA GLY A 5 -2.06 7.32 14.84
C GLY A 5 -2.41 8.52 15.74
N LYS A 6 -1.70 9.64 15.58
CA LYS A 6 -2.00 10.90 16.27
C LYS A 6 -3.34 11.49 15.83
N SER A 7 -3.66 11.48 14.53
CA SER A 7 -4.92 12.06 14.02
C SER A 7 -6.15 11.30 14.52
N ILE A 8 -6.03 9.99 14.77
CA ILE A 8 -7.09 9.17 15.37
C ILE A 8 -7.10 9.26 16.91
N GLY A 9 -6.27 10.13 17.50
CA GLY A 9 -6.26 10.46 18.93
C GLY A 9 -5.40 9.54 19.79
N GLY A 10 -4.53 8.74 19.18
CA GLY A 10 -3.50 8.00 19.90
C GLY A 10 -2.54 8.95 20.62
N LYS A 11 -2.20 8.63 21.87
CA LYS A 11 -1.24 9.39 22.68
C LYS A 11 -0.08 8.49 23.05
N GLN A 12 1.13 8.89 22.66
CA GLN A 12 2.34 8.20 23.10
C GLN A 12 2.67 8.66 24.51
N CYS A 13 2.86 7.70 25.39
CA CYS A 13 3.18 7.90 26.79
C CYS A 13 4.42 7.06 27.13
N GLU A 14 4.98 7.32 28.30
CA GLU A 14 6.17 6.63 28.79
C GLU A 14 5.91 6.19 30.23
N TYR A 15 6.30 4.96 30.57
CA TYR A 15 6.11 4.47 31.91
C TYR A 15 7.15 5.07 32.85
N GLU A 16 6.70 5.89 33.81
CA GLU A 16 7.55 6.74 34.66
C GLU A 16 8.73 6.01 35.33
N ARG A 17 8.57 4.74 35.71
CA ARG A 17 9.61 3.98 36.41
C ARG A 17 10.62 3.26 35.50
N THR A 18 10.25 2.98 34.25
CA THR A 18 11.06 2.11 33.37
C THR A 18 11.47 2.79 32.06
N GLY A 19 10.88 3.93 31.73
CA GLY A 19 11.08 4.62 30.47
C GLY A 19 10.51 3.88 29.25
N ILE A 20 9.78 2.77 29.44
CA ILE A 20 9.25 1.99 28.32
C ILE A 20 8.11 2.78 27.66
N PRO A 21 8.19 3.03 26.33
CA PRO A 21 7.15 3.74 25.61
C PRO A 21 5.91 2.86 25.39
N TYR A 22 4.73 3.45 25.53
CA TYR A 22 3.45 2.80 25.21
C TYR A 22 2.52 3.80 24.51
N VAL A 23 1.43 3.28 23.93
CA VAL A 23 0.42 4.12 23.27
C VAL A 23 -0.93 3.90 23.93
N ASN A 24 -1.56 5.00 24.34
CA ASN A 24 -2.92 5.01 24.85
C ASN A 24 -3.88 5.40 23.73
N TRP A 25 -4.89 4.57 23.49
CA TRP A 25 -5.90 4.78 22.45
C TRP A 25 -7.27 5.08 23.07
N PRO A 26 -8.02 6.04 22.51
CA PRO A 26 -9.38 6.29 22.96
C PRO A 26 -10.30 5.11 22.57
N LYS A 27 -11.32 4.81 23.39
CA LYS A 27 -12.27 3.70 23.13
C LYS A 27 -12.92 3.76 21.74
N ARG A 28 -13.07 4.95 21.16
CA ARG A 28 -13.59 5.15 19.80
C ARG A 28 -12.80 4.40 18.71
N ILE A 29 -11.54 4.02 18.96
CA ILE A 29 -10.72 3.27 17.99
C ILE A 29 -11.37 1.94 17.61
N LEU A 30 -12.18 1.35 18.50
CA LEU A 30 -12.94 0.12 18.26
C LEU A 30 -14.07 0.31 17.23
N GLN A 31 -14.43 1.56 16.92
CA GLN A 31 -15.42 1.90 15.90
C GLN A 31 -14.77 2.18 14.53
N ASN A 32 -13.43 2.21 14.45
CA ASN A 32 -12.74 2.46 13.18
C ASN A 32 -12.97 1.27 12.23
N LYS A 33 -13.57 1.56 11.07
CA LYS A 33 -13.98 0.55 10.08
C LYS A 33 -12.80 -0.32 9.66
N ARG A 34 -11.67 0.30 9.29
CA ARG A 34 -10.48 -0.40 8.78
C ARG A 34 -9.85 -1.33 9.81
N LEU A 35 -9.78 -0.91 11.07
CA LEU A 35 -9.24 -1.75 12.15
C LEU A 35 -10.10 -3.00 12.36
N VAL A 36 -11.42 -2.84 12.39
CA VAL A 36 -12.36 -3.95 12.57
C VAL A 36 -12.28 -4.92 11.38
N GLU A 37 -12.26 -4.42 10.14
CA GLU A 37 -12.05 -5.22 8.93
C GLU A 37 -10.76 -6.04 9.02
N THR A 38 -9.63 -5.39 9.33
CA THR A 38 -8.32 -6.04 9.43
C THR A 38 -8.33 -7.15 10.50
N MET A 39 -8.98 -6.93 11.64
CA MET A 39 -9.08 -7.95 12.70
C MET A 39 -9.95 -9.14 12.27
N ASN A 40 -11.02 -8.90 11.50
CA ASN A 40 -11.85 -9.96 10.95
C ASN A 40 -11.11 -10.77 9.86
N GLU A 41 -10.38 -10.09 8.96
CA GLU A 41 -9.50 -10.71 7.96
C GLU A 41 -8.48 -11.66 8.65
N ILE A 42 -7.81 -11.19 9.70
CA ILE A 42 -6.82 -12.00 10.45
C ILE A 42 -7.48 -13.18 11.16
N ALA A 43 -8.69 -13.00 11.68
CA ALA A 43 -9.44 -14.06 12.34
C ALA A 43 -10.03 -15.09 11.36
N GLY A 44 -9.86 -14.89 10.04
CA GLY A 44 -10.45 -15.76 9.01
C GLY A 44 -11.97 -15.70 8.97
N LYS A 45 -12.58 -14.60 9.45
CA LYS A 45 -14.02 -14.39 9.34
C LYS A 45 -14.29 -13.81 7.96
N ASP A 46 -14.98 -14.56 7.11
CA ASP A 46 -15.39 -14.09 5.79
C ASP A 46 -16.23 -12.81 5.93
N SER A 47 -15.75 -11.74 5.33
CA SER A 47 -16.46 -10.48 5.25
C SER A 47 -17.52 -10.57 4.15
N GLU A 48 -18.80 -10.64 4.53
CA GLU A 48 -19.91 -10.33 3.61
C GLU A 48 -19.74 -8.87 3.16
N SER A 49 -19.35 -8.69 1.89
CA SER A 49 -19.06 -7.39 1.29
C SER A 49 -20.34 -6.56 1.20
N LYS A 50 -20.43 -5.48 1.98
CA LYS A 50 -21.36 -4.38 1.71
C LYS A 50 -20.80 -3.59 0.54
N GLU A 51 -21.41 -3.72 -0.62
CA GLU A 51 -21.05 -3.00 -1.85
C GLU A 51 -21.39 -1.51 -1.71
N GLU A 52 -20.38 -0.65 -1.57
CA GLU A 52 -20.49 0.80 -1.77
C GLU A 52 -20.16 1.15 -3.24
N GLU A 53 -20.57 2.31 -3.75
CA GLU A 53 -20.48 2.64 -5.18
C GLU A 53 -19.05 2.77 -5.73
N GLU A 54 -18.06 3.09 -4.88
CA GLU A 54 -16.64 3.11 -5.27
C GLU A 54 -16.11 1.71 -5.63
N THR A 55 -16.59 0.67 -4.91
CA THR A 55 -16.30 -0.72 -5.22
C THR A 55 -16.74 -1.10 -6.64
N LYS A 56 -17.81 -0.54 -7.19
CA LYS A 56 -18.22 -0.84 -8.58
C LYS A 56 -17.17 -0.38 -9.60
N SER A 57 -16.58 0.79 -9.42
CA SER A 57 -15.55 1.31 -10.35
C SER A 57 -14.24 0.52 -10.27
N PHE A 58 -13.91 0.00 -9.08
CA PHE A 58 -12.74 -0.83 -8.83
C PHE A 58 -12.95 -2.27 -9.30
N VAL A 59 -14.13 -2.83 -9.08
CA VAL A 59 -14.55 -4.14 -9.61
C VAL A 59 -14.61 -4.10 -11.14
N ASP A 60 -15.12 -3.01 -11.74
CA ASP A 60 -15.07 -2.80 -13.20
C ASP A 60 -13.63 -2.72 -13.72
N PHE A 61 -12.70 -2.11 -12.96
CA PHE A 61 -11.27 -2.13 -13.29
C PHE A 61 -10.63 -3.53 -13.13
N ARG A 62 -10.98 -4.28 -12.06
CA ARG A 62 -10.63 -5.70 -11.84
C ARG A 62 -11.05 -6.58 -13.01
N GLN A 63 -12.26 -6.39 -13.50
CA GLN A 63 -12.82 -7.15 -14.62
C GLN A 63 -12.23 -6.73 -15.97
N LYS A 64 -12.03 -5.42 -16.18
CA LYS A 64 -11.46 -4.90 -17.43
C LYS A 64 -9.98 -5.28 -17.63
N TYR A 65 -9.22 -5.37 -16.54
CA TYR A 65 -7.80 -5.74 -16.56
C TYR A 65 -7.57 -6.98 -15.70
N GLU A 66 -7.88 -8.14 -16.27
CA GLU A 66 -7.68 -9.45 -15.65
C GLU A 66 -6.20 -9.69 -15.30
N ALA A 67 -5.95 -10.24 -14.11
CA ALA A 67 -4.61 -10.61 -13.64
C ALA A 67 -4.10 -11.87 -14.35
N LYS A 68 -3.53 -11.70 -15.55
CA LYS A 68 -3.08 -12.81 -16.42
C LYS A 68 -1.63 -13.21 -16.22
N HIS A 69 -0.81 -12.34 -15.65
CA HIS A 69 0.62 -12.56 -15.54
C HIS A 69 0.93 -13.18 -14.19
N ARG A 70 1.60 -14.33 -14.17
CA ARG A 70 2.02 -14.99 -12.94
C ARG A 70 3.46 -14.62 -12.61
N ALA A 71 3.67 -14.04 -11.44
CA ALA A 71 4.98 -13.70 -10.92
C ALA A 71 5.66 -14.91 -10.27
N ALA A 72 6.95 -14.78 -9.98
CA ALA A 72 7.82 -15.87 -9.51
C ALA A 72 7.44 -16.35 -8.10
N ASP A 73 6.91 -15.48 -7.26
CA ASP A 73 6.46 -15.79 -5.90
C ASP A 73 5.03 -16.36 -5.84
N GLY A 74 4.32 -16.33 -6.97
CA GLY A 74 2.97 -16.83 -7.13
C GLY A 74 1.87 -15.77 -7.26
N HIS A 75 2.18 -14.47 -7.15
CA HIS A 75 1.19 -13.43 -7.40
C HIS A 75 0.68 -13.46 -8.85
N TYR A 76 -0.60 -13.14 -9.02
CA TYR A 76 -1.18 -12.85 -10.33
C TYR A 76 -1.33 -11.34 -10.46
N VAL A 77 -0.62 -10.77 -11.44
CA VAL A 77 -0.57 -9.33 -11.70
C VAL A 77 -1.15 -8.99 -13.07
N ARG A 78 -1.45 -7.71 -13.27
CA ARG A 78 -2.26 -7.25 -14.42
C ARG A 78 -1.44 -6.80 -15.61
N SER A 79 -0.18 -6.44 -15.40
CA SER A 79 0.72 -5.97 -16.44
C SER A 79 2.09 -6.63 -16.35
N ARG A 80 2.80 -6.64 -17.50
CA ARG A 80 4.18 -7.10 -17.57
C ARG A 80 5.11 -6.26 -16.70
N ALA A 81 4.87 -4.95 -16.59
CA ALA A 81 5.68 -4.07 -15.75
C ALA A 81 5.53 -4.39 -14.26
N GLU A 82 4.30 -4.60 -13.78
CA GLU A 82 4.07 -5.09 -12.42
C GLU A 82 4.74 -6.43 -12.17
N MET A 83 4.68 -7.35 -13.14
CA MET A 83 5.37 -8.65 -13.03
C MET A 83 6.89 -8.49 -12.90
N LEU A 84 7.48 -7.54 -13.61
CA LEU A 84 8.92 -7.26 -13.49
C LEU A 84 9.26 -6.66 -12.12
N ILE A 85 8.43 -5.74 -11.61
CA ILE A 85 8.60 -5.16 -10.26
C ILE A 85 8.47 -6.25 -9.18
N ASP A 86 7.42 -7.07 -9.25
CA ASP A 86 7.15 -8.16 -8.32
C ASP A 86 8.31 -9.16 -8.29
N ASN A 87 8.70 -9.67 -9.47
CA ASN A 87 9.83 -10.59 -9.60
C ASN A 87 11.11 -9.98 -9.05
N TRP A 88 11.34 -8.69 -9.27
CA TRP A 88 12.52 -8.00 -8.77
C TRP A 88 12.53 -7.93 -7.24
N LEU A 89 11.39 -7.57 -6.62
CA LEU A 89 11.25 -7.52 -5.17
C LEU A 89 11.46 -8.91 -4.56
N TYR A 90 10.88 -9.93 -5.18
CA TYR A 90 11.04 -11.33 -4.77
C TYR A 90 12.51 -11.79 -4.86
N MET A 91 13.17 -11.60 -6.01
CA MET A 91 14.56 -12.00 -6.21
C MET A 91 15.53 -11.26 -5.28
N SER A 92 15.21 -10.01 -4.92
CA SER A 92 15.99 -9.21 -3.98
C SER A 92 15.73 -9.57 -2.50
N GLY A 93 14.89 -10.58 -2.23
CA GLY A 93 14.56 -11.02 -0.88
C GLY A 93 13.69 -10.04 -0.09
N ILE A 94 13.02 -9.10 -0.77
CA ILE A 94 12.20 -8.07 -0.14
C ILE A 94 10.76 -8.58 -0.03
N ALA A 95 10.34 -8.82 1.20
CA ALA A 95 8.95 -9.15 1.50
C ALA A 95 8.03 -8.00 1.06
N HIS A 96 7.00 -8.33 0.29
CA HIS A 96 6.05 -7.36 -0.24
C HIS A 96 4.65 -7.97 -0.32
N ALA A 97 3.65 -7.11 -0.48
CA ALA A 97 2.26 -7.50 -0.72
C ALA A 97 1.72 -6.78 -1.95
N TYR A 98 1.08 -7.53 -2.85
CA TYR A 98 0.44 -7.01 -4.06
C TYR A 98 -1.00 -6.55 -3.80
N GLU A 99 -1.43 -5.46 -4.46
CA GLU A 99 -2.78 -4.88 -4.34
C GLU A 99 -3.25 -4.69 -2.87
N ARG A 100 -2.40 -4.15 -2.00
CA ARG A 100 -2.73 -3.99 -0.57
C ARG A 100 -3.59 -2.73 -0.34
N LYS A 101 -4.74 -2.88 0.33
CA LYS A 101 -5.56 -1.74 0.80
C LYS A 101 -4.77 -0.90 1.80
N LEU A 102 -4.76 0.41 1.59
CA LEU A 102 -4.13 1.38 2.48
C LEU A 102 -4.75 1.30 3.90
N PRO A 103 -4.01 1.67 4.96
CA PRO A 103 -4.50 1.58 6.33
C PRO A 103 -5.40 2.77 6.69
N ILE A 104 -6.35 3.10 5.81
CA ILE A 104 -7.31 4.20 5.92
C ILE A 104 -8.74 3.67 5.69
N GLU A 105 -9.74 4.52 5.93
CA GLU A 105 -11.15 4.11 5.75
C GLU A 105 -11.56 4.11 4.28
N GLU A 106 -10.98 5.00 3.47
CA GLU A 106 -11.18 5.08 2.03
C GLU A 106 -10.72 3.77 1.33
N ASP A 107 -11.47 3.32 0.32
CA ASP A 107 -11.19 2.09 -0.44
C ASP A 107 -10.11 2.28 -1.49
N VAL A 108 -8.90 2.56 -1.02
CA VAL A 108 -7.71 2.81 -1.84
C VAL A 108 -6.70 1.69 -1.69
N TYR A 109 -6.20 1.20 -2.81
CA TYR A 109 -5.27 0.08 -2.90
C TYR A 109 -3.95 0.55 -3.50
N THR A 110 -2.82 0.11 -2.96
CA THR A 110 -1.51 0.31 -3.58
C THR A 110 -1.12 -0.85 -4.46
N ASP A 111 -0.23 -0.64 -5.44
CA ASP A 111 0.25 -1.74 -6.28
C ASP A 111 1.13 -2.68 -5.47
N PHE A 112 2.10 -2.14 -4.72
CA PHE A 112 2.93 -2.94 -3.80
C PHE A 112 3.13 -2.26 -2.45
N TYR A 113 3.04 -3.04 -1.37
CA TYR A 113 3.39 -2.60 -0.03
C TYR A 113 4.59 -3.37 0.51
N LEU A 114 5.60 -2.65 1.00
CA LEU A 114 6.80 -3.18 1.62
C LEU A 114 6.70 -2.95 3.13
N PRO A 115 6.51 -4.02 3.93
CA PRO A 115 6.44 -3.89 5.38
C PRO A 115 7.76 -3.35 5.96
N VAL A 116 8.89 -3.75 5.38
CA VAL A 116 10.20 -3.16 5.69
C VAL A 116 10.17 -1.71 5.22
N GLY A 117 10.30 -0.76 6.15
CA GLY A 117 10.23 0.68 5.85
C GLY A 117 8.83 1.28 5.69
N ARG A 118 7.75 0.47 5.71
CA ARG A 118 6.36 0.93 5.51
C ARG A 118 6.20 1.73 4.21
N VAL A 119 6.76 1.21 3.13
CA VAL A 119 6.83 1.89 1.83
C VAL A 119 5.74 1.34 0.90
N TYR A 120 5.11 2.23 0.16
CA TYR A 120 4.14 1.93 -0.88
C TYR A 120 4.77 2.22 -2.23
N ILE A 121 4.59 1.32 -3.21
CA ILE A 121 5.07 1.50 -4.58
C ILE A 121 3.86 1.60 -5.50
N GLU A 122 3.89 2.60 -6.36
CA GLU A 122 2.89 2.84 -7.39
C GLU A 122 3.56 2.86 -8.76
N TYR A 123 2.99 2.14 -9.73
CA TYR A 123 3.45 2.12 -11.11
C TYR A 123 2.47 2.87 -12.02
N TRP A 124 2.98 3.95 -12.64
CA TRP A 124 2.21 4.84 -13.50
C TRP A 124 2.47 4.55 -14.98
N GLY A 125 1.79 3.54 -15.54
CA GLY A 125 2.00 3.08 -16.93
C GLY A 125 1.06 3.68 -18.00
N LEU A 126 0.02 4.42 -17.62
CA LEU A 126 -1.00 4.95 -18.56
C LEU A 126 -1.11 6.49 -18.50
N GLU A 127 0.02 7.18 -18.64
CA GLU A 127 0.08 8.64 -18.41
C GLU A 127 -0.74 9.47 -19.44
N ASP A 128 -1.07 8.94 -20.61
CA ASP A 128 -1.77 9.69 -21.67
C ASP A 128 -3.29 9.81 -21.47
N ASN A 129 -3.88 9.12 -20.49
CA ASN A 129 -5.32 9.15 -20.27
C ASN A 129 -5.72 10.20 -19.21
N PRO A 130 -6.52 11.23 -19.54
CA PRO A 130 -6.92 12.27 -18.60
C PRO A 130 -7.66 11.74 -17.36
N LYS A 131 -8.49 10.69 -17.50
CA LYS A 131 -9.20 10.09 -16.36
C LYS A 131 -8.23 9.36 -15.43
N TYR A 132 -7.19 8.75 -15.98
CA TYR A 132 -6.14 8.09 -15.20
C TYR A 132 -5.31 9.12 -14.43
N GLN A 133 -4.98 10.26 -15.06
CA GLN A 133 -4.26 11.35 -14.40
C GLN A 133 -5.05 11.94 -13.23
N ALA A 134 -6.36 12.13 -13.37
CA ALA A 134 -7.21 12.59 -12.28
C ALA A 134 -7.17 11.62 -11.08
N ARG A 135 -7.28 10.31 -11.33
CA ARG A 135 -7.18 9.27 -10.28
C ARG A 135 -5.80 9.23 -9.63
N LYS A 136 -4.73 9.36 -10.42
CA LYS A 136 -3.35 9.46 -9.92
C LYS A 136 -3.22 10.64 -8.96
N GLN A 137 -3.70 11.82 -9.35
CA GLN A 137 -3.65 13.01 -8.49
C GLN A 137 -4.44 12.83 -7.19
N GLU A 138 -5.62 12.24 -7.25
CA GLU A 138 -6.41 11.91 -6.06
C GLU A 138 -5.66 10.96 -5.12
N LYS A 139 -5.06 9.89 -5.66
CA LYS A 139 -4.24 8.96 -4.89
C LYS A 139 -3.04 9.67 -4.24
N LEU A 140 -2.35 10.53 -4.97
CA LEU A 140 -1.22 11.31 -4.44
C LEU A 140 -1.62 12.24 -3.30
N LYS A 141 -2.79 12.88 -3.37
CA LYS A 141 -3.33 13.69 -2.26
C LYS A 141 -3.57 12.85 -1.01
N ILE A 142 -4.00 11.60 -1.16
CA ILE A 142 -4.19 10.68 -0.04
C ILE A 142 -2.85 10.30 0.59
N TYR A 143 -1.85 9.96 -0.23
CA TYR A 143 -0.50 9.68 0.25
C TYR A 143 0.10 10.88 1.04
N GLU A 144 -0.10 12.09 0.54
CA GLU A 144 0.35 13.33 1.20
C GLU A 144 -0.44 13.61 2.49
N LYS A 145 -1.77 13.52 2.45
CA LYS A 145 -2.67 13.75 3.61
C LYS A 145 -2.32 12.86 4.80
N TYR A 146 -1.96 11.61 4.54
CA TYR A 146 -1.69 10.61 5.57
C TYR A 146 -0.20 10.37 5.84
N ASP A 147 0.69 11.13 5.17
CA ASP A 147 2.14 11.10 5.37
C ASP A 147 2.72 9.68 5.17
N PHE A 148 2.36 9.08 4.03
CA PHE A 148 2.79 7.74 3.63
C PHE A 148 4.05 7.78 2.76
N ASN A 149 4.97 6.86 3.02
CA ASN A 149 6.19 6.70 2.23
C ASN A 149 5.85 6.14 0.85
N LEU A 150 5.98 6.96 -0.20
CA LEU A 150 5.60 6.59 -1.55
C LEU A 150 6.81 6.54 -2.49
N ILE A 151 6.97 5.44 -3.21
CA ILE A 151 7.82 5.30 -4.39
C ILE A 151 6.93 5.28 -5.62
N GLN A 152 7.22 6.17 -6.56
CA GLN A 152 6.53 6.22 -7.85
C GLN A 152 7.47 5.67 -8.93
N LEU A 153 6.96 4.73 -9.72
CA LEU A 153 7.63 4.16 -10.88
C LEU A 153 6.87 4.53 -12.16
N LYS A 154 7.60 4.66 -13.26
CA LYS A 154 7.07 4.92 -14.61
C LYS A 154 7.69 3.93 -15.60
N ASP A 155 7.19 3.88 -16.83
CA ASP A 155 7.73 3.00 -17.88
C ASP A 155 9.24 3.13 -18.09
N ALA A 156 9.77 4.36 -18.05
CA ALA A 156 11.21 4.60 -18.16
C ALA A 156 12.01 3.99 -17.00
N ASP A 157 11.42 3.91 -15.81
CA ASP A 157 12.06 3.29 -14.64
C ASP A 157 12.13 1.76 -14.79
N ILE A 158 11.14 1.15 -15.47
CA ILE A 158 11.08 -0.32 -15.67
C ILE A 158 12.24 -0.81 -16.55
N GLN A 159 12.68 0.00 -17.51
CA GLN A 159 13.79 -0.36 -18.40
C GLN A 159 15.13 -0.49 -17.66
N ASN A 160 15.30 0.23 -16.55
CA ASN A 160 16.53 0.24 -15.74
C ASN A 160 16.19 -0.04 -14.26
N LEU A 161 15.29 -1.01 -14.02
CA LEU A 161 14.73 -1.26 -12.70
C LEU A 161 15.81 -1.58 -11.66
N ASP A 162 16.81 -2.38 -12.05
CA ASP A 162 17.96 -2.77 -11.23
C ASP A 162 18.79 -1.58 -10.73
N ASP A 163 18.89 -0.50 -11.51
CA ASP A 163 19.65 0.69 -11.13
C ASP A 163 18.83 1.68 -10.31
N ILE A 164 17.52 1.72 -10.56
CA ILE A 164 16.63 2.78 -10.09
C ILE A 164 15.98 2.38 -8.77
N LEU A 165 15.44 1.16 -8.71
CA LEU A 165 14.65 0.72 -7.56
C LEU A 165 15.48 0.64 -6.27
N PRO A 166 16.71 0.07 -6.26
CA PRO A 166 17.59 0.13 -5.08
C PRO A 166 17.84 1.55 -4.58
N LYS A 167 18.10 2.50 -5.49
CA LYS A 167 18.36 3.90 -5.11
C LYS A 167 17.12 4.55 -4.50
N LYS A 168 15.92 4.23 -4.98
CA LYS A 168 14.66 4.74 -4.39
C LYS A 168 14.40 4.09 -3.03
N LEU A 169 14.63 2.78 -2.89
CA LEU A 169 14.45 2.02 -1.65
C LEU A 169 15.42 2.45 -0.54
N LEU A 170 16.67 2.76 -0.90
CA LEU A 170 17.70 3.19 0.05
C LEU A 170 17.30 4.46 0.82
N LYS A 171 16.53 5.36 0.19
CA LYS A 171 16.00 6.58 0.84
C LYS A 171 15.09 6.27 2.03
N PHE A 172 14.53 5.06 2.08
CA PHE A 172 13.67 4.58 3.16
C PHE A 172 14.40 3.56 4.06
N GLY A 173 15.72 3.44 3.92
CA GLY A 173 16.54 2.51 4.71
C GLY A 173 16.38 1.04 4.29
N ILE A 174 15.83 0.78 3.10
CA ILE A 174 15.66 -0.58 2.58
C ILE A 174 16.85 -0.86 1.66
N GLN A 175 17.65 -1.86 2.02
CA GLN A 175 18.77 -2.32 1.21
C GLN A 175 18.30 -3.48 0.33
N ALA A 176 18.65 -3.39 -0.95
CA ALA A 176 18.54 -4.49 -1.90
C ALA A 176 19.97 -4.84 -2.29
N TYR A 177 20.37 -6.07 -1.94
CA TYR A 177 21.75 -6.59 -2.01
C TYR A 177 22.74 -5.98 -1.00
#